data_AF-A0A3D0XUS7-F1
#
_entry.id   AF-A0A3D0XUS7-F1
#
_cell.length_a   1.000
_cell.length_b   1.000
_cell.length_c   1.000
_cell.angle_alpha   90.00
_cell.angle_beta   90.00
_cell.angle_gamma   90.00
#
_symmetry.space_group_name_H-M   'P 1'
#
loop_
_entity.id
_entity.type
_entity.pdbx_description
1 polymer ?
#
loop_
_entity_poly.entity_id
_entity_poly.type
_entity_poly.pdbx_seq_one_letter_code
_entity_poly.pdbx_strand_id
1 'polypeptide(L)' 'MLALLTGLCLAVCAGLPLPVYAAPQQTALSVSAKSAILVNAADGTALWAKGADEKRPMASTTKIMTAL' A
#
# COMPACT_ATOMS: atom_id res chain seq x y z
N MET A 1 -49.17 -6.64 -4.73
CA MET A 1 -48.54 -6.43 -3.41
C MET A 1 -47.03 -6.64 -3.44
N LEU A 2 -46.53 -7.79 -3.93
CA LEU A 2 -45.09 -8.10 -3.99
C LEU A 2 -44.24 -7.14 -4.85
N ALA A 3 -44.74 -6.74 -6.02
CA ALA A 3 -44.05 -5.80 -6.92
C ALA A 3 -43.94 -4.36 -6.36
N LEU A 4 -44.85 -3.99 -5.44
CA LEU A 4 -44.88 -2.66 -4.83
C LEU A 4 -43.86 -2.59 -3.67
N LEU A 5 -43.70 -3.70 -2.95
CA LEU A 5 -42.67 -3.88 -1.91
C LEU A 5 -41.25 -3.89 -2.48
N THR A 6 -41.03 -4.55 -3.62
CA THR A 6 -39.70 -4.56 -4.28
C THR A 6 -39.33 -3.19 -4.82
N GLY A 7 -40.28 -2.47 -5.44
CA GLY A 7 -40.06 -1.11 -5.94
C GLY A 7 -39.73 -0.10 -4.83
N LEU A 8 -40.42 -0.19 -3.69
CA LEU A 8 -40.14 0.67 -2.53
C LEU A 8 -38.76 0.38 -1.93
N CYS A 9 -38.34 -0.88 -1.86
CA CYS A 9 -37.03 -1.26 -1.33
C CYS A 9 -35.89 -0.70 -2.19
N LEU A 10 -36.00 -0.77 -3.52
CA LEU A 10 -35.06 -0.18 -4.46
C LEU A 10 -34.98 1.35 -4.35
N ALA A 11 -36.13 2.02 -4.19
CA ALA A 11 -36.19 3.48 -4.03
C ALA A 11 -35.51 3.94 -2.71
N VAL A 12 -35.70 3.19 -1.63
CA VAL A 12 -35.06 3.47 -0.33
C VAL A 12 -33.55 3.23 -0.40
N CYS A 13 -33.10 2.13 -1.00
CA CYS A 13 -31.67 1.86 -1.16
C CYS A 13 -30.94 2.88 -2.06
N ALA A 14 -31.63 3.49 -3.03
CA ALA A 14 -31.05 4.48 -3.94
C ALA A 14 -31.13 5.94 -3.44
N GLY A 15 -32.09 6.25 -2.55
CA GLY A 15 -32.37 7.62 -2.12
C GLY A 15 -31.71 8.07 -0.81
N LEU A 16 -31.24 7.13 0.03
CA LEU A 16 -30.58 7.48 1.29
C LEU A 16 -29.06 7.59 1.10
N PRO A 17 -28.41 8.67 1.58
CA PRO A 17 -26.95 8.77 1.61
C PRO A 17 -26.40 7.81 2.67
N LEU A 18 -26.22 6.55 2.29
CA LEU A 18 -25.53 5.57 3.11
C LEU A 18 -24.05 5.96 3.20
N PRO A 19 -23.42 5.93 4.40
CA PRO A 19 -22.00 6.14 4.52
C PRO A 19 -21.27 5.02 3.78
N VAL A 20 -20.75 5.34 2.59
CA VAL A 20 -19.88 4.45 1.83
C VAL A 20 -18.51 4.47 2.47
N TYR A 21 -18.13 3.38 3.12
CA TYR A 21 -16.78 3.23 3.66
C TYR A 21 -15.91 2.58 2.59
N ALA A 22 -15.09 3.37 1.91
CA ALA A 22 -14.03 2.82 1.08
C ALA A 22 -12.98 2.20 2.01
N ALA A 23 -12.59 0.95 1.73
CA ALA A 23 -11.42 0.39 2.39
C ALA A 23 -10.24 1.35 2.16
N PRO A 24 -9.42 1.64 3.20
CA PRO A 24 -8.27 2.52 3.03
C PRO A 24 -7.40 1.97 1.90
N GLN A 25 -7.17 2.78 0.88
CA GLN A 25 -6.28 2.40 -0.20
C GLN A 25 -4.90 2.17 0.42
N GLN A 26 -4.37 0.95 0.27
CA GLN A 26 -3.03 0.61 0.74
C GLN A 26 -2.01 1.32 -0.13
N THR A 27 -1.76 2.60 0.15
CA THR A 27 -0.84 3.46 -0.59
C THR A 27 0.62 3.25 -0.17
N ALA A 28 0.84 2.68 1.01
CA ALA A 28 2.18 2.40 1.49
C ALA A 28 2.68 1.03 1.00
N LEU A 29 3.84 1.02 0.34
CA LEU A 29 4.60 -0.19 0.08
C LEU A 29 4.84 -0.92 1.40
N SER A 30 4.26 -2.10 1.55
CA SER A 30 4.42 -2.94 2.74
C SER A 30 5.36 -4.10 2.42
N VAL A 31 6.47 -4.16 3.16
CA VAL A 31 7.46 -5.23 3.08
C VAL A 31 7.74 -5.79 4.46
N SER A 32 7.97 -7.10 4.53
CA SER A 32 8.32 -7.80 5.77
C SER A 32 9.71 -7.42 6.31
N ALA A 33 10.59 -6.88 5.45
CA ALA A 33 11.93 -6.46 5.82
C ALA A 33 11.90 -5.36 6.91
N LYS A 34 12.85 -5.43 7.85
CA LYS A 34 13.00 -4.42 8.91
C LYS A 34 13.43 -3.06 8.35
N SER A 35 14.33 -3.07 7.36
CA SER A 35 14.70 -1.90 6.55
C SER A 35 14.69 -2.24 5.07
N ALA A 36 14.36 -1.26 4.24
CA ALA A 36 14.36 -1.35 2.78
C ALA A 36 14.44 0.05 2.14
N ILE A 37 14.98 0.14 0.93
CA ILE A 37 15.01 1.35 0.11
C ILE A 37 14.80 0.98 -1.36
N LEU A 38 14.07 1.81 -2.10
CA LEU A 38 13.94 1.74 -3.55
C LEU A 38 14.58 2.99 -4.16
N VAL A 39 15.56 2.79 -5.04
CA VAL A 39 16.35 3.86 -5.64
C VAL A 39 16.24 3.79 -7.15
N ASN A 40 16.07 4.95 -7.80
CA ASN A 40 16.19 5.06 -9.25
C ASN A 40 17.66 4.87 -9.66
N ALA A 41 17.94 3.83 -10.45
CA ALA A 41 19.30 3.50 -10.86
C ALA A 41 19.95 4.54 -11.79
N ALA A 42 19.17 5.36 -12.50
CA ALA A 42 19.70 6.33 -13.45
C ALA A 42 20.28 7.59 -12.79
N ASP A 43 19.65 8.06 -11.71
CA ASP A 43 19.97 9.34 -11.07
C ASP A 43 20.21 9.24 -9.55
N GLY A 44 20.03 8.06 -8.95
CA GLY A 44 20.22 7.83 -7.52
C GLY A 44 19.09 8.34 -6.62
N THR A 45 17.97 8.80 -7.17
CA THR A 45 16.84 9.32 -6.38
C THR A 45 16.20 8.20 -5.55
N ALA A 46 16.06 8.41 -4.24
CA ALA A 46 15.28 7.53 -3.39
C ALA A 46 13.78 7.73 -3.65
N LEU A 47 13.12 6.72 -4.21
CA LEU A 47 11.68 6.73 -4.51
C LEU A 47 10.85 6.34 -3.29
N TRP A 48 11.42 5.53 -2.40
CA TRP A 48 10.78 5.09 -1.17
C TRP A 48 11.82 4.54 -0.18
N ALA A 49 11.58 4.69 1.13
CA ALA A 49 12.46 4.20 2.17
C ALA A 49 11.71 3.77 3.43
N LYS A 50 12.25 2.75 4.10
CA LYS A 50 11.89 2.28 5.45
C LYS A 50 13.18 2.02 6.22
N GLY A 51 13.47 2.87 7.20
CA GLY A 51 14.67 2.75 8.05
C GLY A 51 15.98 2.61 7.24
N ALA A 52 16.14 3.39 6.17
CA ALA A 52 17.24 3.23 5.21
C ALA A 52 18.62 3.48 5.82
N ASP A 53 18.73 4.44 6.74
CA ASP A 53 20.00 4.81 7.40
C ASP A 53 20.24 4.03 8.71
N GLU A 54 19.35 3.11 9.08
CA GLU A 54 19.54 2.29 10.27
C GLU A 54 20.66 1.28 10.04
N LYS A 55 21.69 1.34 10.89
CA LYS A 55 22.79 0.37 10.85
C LYS A 55 22.27 -1.04 11.13
N ARG A 56 22.54 -1.96 10.21
CA ARG A 56 22.14 -3.38 10.32
C ARG A 56 23.26 -4.31 9.87
N PRO A 57 23.31 -5.55 10.39
CA PRO A 57 24.24 -6.57 9.89
C PRO A 57 24.00 -6.87 8.41
N MET A 58 25.05 -6.80 7.60
CA MET A 58 24.96 -7.00 6.13
C MET A 58 25.12 -8.46 5.69
N ALA A 59 25.70 -9.32 6.55
CA ALA A 59 25.98 -10.72 6.22
C ALA A 59 26.65 -10.88 4.84
N SER A 60 26.09 -11.71 3.96
CA SER A 60 26.68 -11.95 2.63
C SER A 60 26.59 -10.76 1.66
N THR A 61 25.79 -9.72 1.91
CA THR A 61 25.77 -8.54 1.01
C THR A 61 27.07 -7.74 1.08
N THR A 62 27.86 -7.89 2.14
CA THR A 62 29.23 -7.39 2.23
C THR A 62 30.09 -7.82 1.04
N LYS A 63 29.82 -8.99 0.43
CA LYS A 63 30.56 -9.48 -0.73
C LYS A 63 30.48 -8.56 -1.95
N ILE A 64 29.45 -7.71 -2.05
CA ILE A 64 29.36 -6.71 -3.12
C ILE A 64 30.56 -5.76 -3.06
N MET A 65 30.95 -5.30 -1.87
CA MET A 65 32.10 -4.42 -1.69
C MET A 65 33.45 -5.11 -1.94
N THR A 66 33.54 -6.41 -1.66
CA THR A 66 34.76 -7.21 -1.94
C THR A 66 34.95 -7.46 -3.44
N ALA A 67 33.88 -7.46 -4.22
CA ALA A 67 33.92 -7.73 -5.66
C ALA A 67 34.28 -6.51 -6.51
N LEU A 68 34.21 -5.30 -5.93
CA LEU A 68 34.62 -4.03 -6.55
C LEU A 68 36.11 -3.79 -6.34
#